data_AF-A0A2E8L7H4-F1
#
_entry.id   AF-A0A2E8L7H4-F1
#
_cell.length_a   1.000
_cell.length_b   1.000
_cell.length_c   1.000
_cell.angle_alpha   90.00
_cell.angle_beta   90.00
_cell.angle_gamma   90.00
#
_symmetry.space_group_name_H-M   'P 1'
#
loop_
_entity.id
_entity.type
_entity.pdbx_description
1 polymer ?
#
loop_
_entity_poly.entity_id
_entity_poly.type
_entity_poly.pdbx_seq_one_letter_code
_entity_poly.pdbx_strand_id
1 'polypeptide(L)'
;MAIIIGMTVNELLQRITNVLSRENGLALYWYEAFFTIIFLIATIAYFFSYFSIAGSADVITVTMFLGPFTVVCVWYILIFFFPVPKKEDGAIDIEAHFISKVPRWAVFTGLFMIVTPFAMLTMESDISLLSISASIQNYLGGLLMAFLGVLTPIIVSRIGIRRFKFCMVALSAPWSLIIVANSFYTLS
;
A
#
# COMPACT_ATOMS: atom_id res chain seq x y z
N MET A 1 12.75 -5.28 10.41
CA MET A 1 11.84 -4.30 9.80
C MET A 1 12.56 -3.36 8.82
N ALA A 2 13.63 -2.66 9.26
CA ALA A 2 14.38 -1.72 8.42
C ALA A 2 14.86 -2.31 7.07
N ILE A 3 15.35 -3.55 7.06
CA ILE A 3 15.76 -4.25 5.82
C ILE A 3 14.58 -4.37 4.84
N ILE A 4 13.43 -4.84 5.31
CA ILE A 4 12.22 -5.01 4.48
C ILE A 4 11.76 -3.67 3.92
N ILE A 5 11.75 -2.63 4.76
CA ILE A 5 11.40 -1.26 4.34
C ILE A 5 12.39 -0.72 3.31
N GLY A 6 13.71 -0.93 3.51
CA GLY A 6 14.72 -0.55 2.53
C GLY A 6 14.53 -1.25 1.19
N MET A 7 14.19 -2.54 1.19
CA MET A 7 13.83 -3.28 -0.04
C MET A 7 12.58 -2.70 -0.70
N THR A 8 11.53 -2.40 0.07
CA THR A 8 10.30 -1.78 -0.43
C THR A 8 10.56 -0.41 -1.06
N VAL A 9 11.36 0.44 -0.40
CA VAL A 9 11.73 1.76 -0.90
C VAL A 9 12.51 1.63 -2.22
N ASN A 10 13.48 0.72 -2.28
CA ASN A 10 14.23 0.47 -3.50
C ASN A 10 13.32 0.01 -4.66
N GLU A 11 12.39 -0.91 -4.41
CA GLU A 11 11.38 -1.35 -5.40
C GLU A 11 10.55 -0.18 -5.95
N LEU A 12 10.07 0.71 -5.07
CA LEU A 12 9.29 1.89 -5.46
C LEU A 12 10.12 2.89 -6.25
N LEU A 13 11.36 3.16 -5.84
CA LEU A 13 12.27 4.05 -6.55
C LEU A 13 12.61 3.54 -7.94
N GLN A 14 12.87 2.23 -8.09
CA GLN A 14 13.13 1.63 -9.40
C GLN A 14 11.97 1.80 -10.38
N ARG A 15 10.73 1.75 -9.88
CA ARG A 15 9.51 1.97 -10.68
C ARG A 15 9.33 3.43 -11.06
N ILE A 16 9.58 4.36 -10.13
CA ILE A 16 9.63 5.80 -10.43
C ILE A 16 10.68 6.09 -11.51
N THR A 17 11.91 5.60 -11.33
CA THR A 17 12.98 5.77 -12.32
C THR A 17 12.59 5.18 -13.68
N ASN A 18 11.93 4.03 -13.72
CA ASN A 18 11.47 3.44 -14.97
C ASN A 18 10.49 4.38 -15.71
N VAL A 19 9.49 4.92 -15.01
CA VAL A 19 8.53 5.88 -15.58
C VAL A 19 9.24 7.13 -16.09
N LEU A 20 10.16 7.70 -15.32
CA LEU A 20 10.91 8.91 -15.69
C LEU A 20 11.88 8.69 -16.86
N SER A 21 12.43 7.48 -17.00
CA SER A 21 13.42 7.15 -18.04
C SER A 21 12.82 6.95 -19.43
N ARG A 22 11.49 6.81 -19.54
CA ARG A 22 10.80 6.64 -20.84
C ARG A 22 10.63 7.97 -21.56
N GLU A 23 10.70 7.92 -22.89
CA GLU A 23 10.39 9.07 -23.73
C GLU A 23 8.96 9.55 -23.48
N ASN A 24 8.79 10.85 -23.18
CA ASN A 24 7.51 11.43 -22.74
C ASN A 24 6.87 10.72 -21.52
N GLY A 25 7.68 10.06 -20.69
CA GLY A 25 7.22 9.19 -19.61
C GLY A 25 6.29 9.89 -18.61
N LEU A 26 6.65 11.11 -18.16
CA LEU A 26 5.78 11.90 -17.29
C LEU A 26 4.49 12.35 -17.98
N ALA A 27 4.54 12.75 -19.25
CA ALA A 27 3.34 13.20 -19.95
C ALA A 27 2.31 12.07 -20.12
N LEU A 28 2.77 10.83 -20.31
CA LEU A 28 1.92 9.67 -20.56
C LEU A 28 1.55 8.90 -19.29
N TYR A 29 2.44 8.83 -18.30
CA TYR A 29 2.32 7.95 -17.13
C TYR A 29 2.44 8.70 -15.78
N TRP A 30 2.04 9.98 -15.74
CA TRP A 30 2.08 10.76 -14.51
C TRP A 30 1.25 10.14 -13.38
N TYR A 31 0.14 9.45 -13.71
CA TYR A 31 -0.70 8.78 -12.72
C TYR A 31 0.09 7.69 -11.99
N GLU A 32 0.81 6.84 -12.74
CA GLU A 32 1.64 5.78 -12.20
C GLU A 32 2.80 6.34 -11.36
N ALA A 33 3.44 7.42 -11.83
CA ALA A 33 4.50 8.10 -11.07
C ALA A 33 3.96 8.66 -9.74
N PHE A 34 2.88 9.44 -9.78
CA PHE A 34 2.25 10.03 -8.60
C PHE A 34 1.81 8.95 -7.60
N PHE A 35 1.19 7.89 -8.12
CA PHE A 35 0.76 6.76 -7.32
C PHE A 35 1.93 6.07 -6.61
N THR A 36 3.03 5.84 -7.33
CA THR A 36 4.24 5.24 -6.75
C THR A 36 4.87 6.15 -5.68
N ILE A 37 4.85 7.48 -5.89
CA ILE A 37 5.34 8.46 -4.92
C ILE A 37 4.51 8.44 -3.63
N ILE A 38 3.17 8.35 -3.72
CA ILE A 38 2.31 8.23 -2.53
C ILE A 38 2.70 6.99 -1.70
N PHE A 39 2.88 5.84 -2.35
CA PHE A 39 3.29 4.62 -1.66
C PHE A 39 4.68 4.72 -1.03
N LEU A 40 5.59 5.45 -1.68
CA LEU A 40 6.91 5.74 -1.12
C LEU A 40 6.80 6.58 0.15
N ILE A 41 6.04 7.67 0.12
CA ILE A 41 5.80 8.52 1.29
C ILE A 41 5.14 7.71 2.41
N ALA A 42 4.12 6.91 2.11
CA ALA A 42 3.45 6.06 3.10
C ALA A 42 4.40 5.03 3.73
N THR A 43 5.30 4.42 2.94
CA THR A 43 6.30 3.46 3.43
C THR A 43 7.26 4.13 4.41
N ILE A 44 7.73 5.34 4.09
CA ILE A 44 8.64 6.12 4.93
C ILE A 44 7.92 6.60 6.20
N ALA A 45 6.71 7.13 6.06
CA ALA A 45 5.91 7.58 7.19
C ALA A 45 5.64 6.44 8.18
N TYR A 46 5.28 5.26 7.69
CA TYR A 46 5.07 4.08 8.53
C TYR A 46 6.32 3.72 9.34
N PHE A 47 7.50 3.72 8.70
CA PHE A 47 8.77 3.46 9.36
C PHE A 47 9.01 4.40 10.53
N PHE A 48 8.95 5.71 10.28
CA PHE A 48 9.23 6.71 11.32
C PHE A 48 8.19 6.70 12.43
N SER A 49 6.92 6.43 12.11
CA SER A 49 5.84 6.37 13.10
C SER A 49 6.03 5.20 14.06
N TYR A 50 6.39 4.02 13.54
CA TYR A 50 6.72 2.88 14.39
C TYR A 50 7.89 3.19 15.33
N PHE A 51 8.98 3.77 14.82
CA PHE A 51 10.14 4.10 15.65
C PHE A 51 9.86 5.22 16.65
N SER A 52 8.96 6.15 16.33
CA SER A 52 8.53 7.17 17.29
C SER A 52 7.75 6.55 18.45
N ILE A 53 6.79 5.66 18.16
CA ILE A 53 6.00 4.97 19.20
C ILE A 53 6.90 4.05 20.03
N ALA A 54 7.79 3.29 19.38
CA ALA A 54 8.72 2.41 20.09
C ALA A 54 9.74 3.22 20.93
N GLY A 55 10.14 4.40 20.47
CA GLY A 55 11.07 5.28 21.19
C GLY A 55 10.46 5.99 22.39
N SER A 56 9.12 6.11 22.47
CA SER A 56 8.41 6.71 23.60
C SER A 56 7.85 5.69 24.60
N ALA A 57 7.94 4.39 24.29
CA ALA A 57 7.43 3.33 25.16
C ALA A 57 8.45 2.94 26.24
N ASP A 58 8.01 2.95 27.51
CA ASP A 58 8.85 2.52 28.65
C ASP A 58 9.16 1.02 28.63
N VAL A 59 8.29 0.21 28.01
CA VAL A 59 8.44 -1.25 27.88
C VAL A 59 8.05 -1.69 26.47
N ILE A 60 8.93 -2.41 25.80
CA ILE A 60 8.67 -2.99 24.47
C ILE A 60 8.48 -4.50 24.60
N THR A 61 7.29 -4.99 24.28
CA THR A 61 6.97 -6.42 24.25
C THR A 61 7.19 -7.02 22.86
N VAL A 62 7.38 -8.34 22.77
CA VAL A 62 7.49 -9.05 21.49
C VAL A 62 6.21 -8.88 20.65
N THR A 63 5.05 -8.82 21.28
CA THR A 63 3.76 -8.60 20.61
C THR A 63 3.68 -7.22 19.96
N MET A 64 4.19 -6.17 20.62
CA MET A 64 4.29 -4.81 20.06
C MET A 64 5.21 -4.73 18.83
N PHE A 65 6.12 -5.69 18.65
CA PHE A 65 6.94 -5.81 17.44
C PHE A 65 6.26 -6.65 16.34
N LEU A 66 5.59 -7.74 16.71
CA LEU A 66 5.03 -8.73 15.77
C LEU A 66 3.95 -8.15 14.85
N GLY A 67 3.03 -7.34 15.39
CA GLY A 67 1.97 -6.72 14.60
C GLY A 67 2.52 -5.82 13.50
N PRO A 68 3.30 -4.79 13.84
CA PRO A 68 3.95 -3.91 12.87
C PRO A 68 4.85 -4.66 11.87
N PHE A 69 5.60 -5.66 12.34
CA PHE A 69 6.42 -6.49 11.46
C PHE A 69 5.58 -7.24 10.42
N THR A 70 4.46 -7.81 10.81
CA THR A 70 3.54 -8.52 9.91
C THR A 70 2.95 -7.59 8.86
N VAL A 71 2.54 -6.38 9.26
CA VAL A 71 2.04 -5.34 8.34
C VAL A 71 3.10 -4.97 7.30
N VAL A 72 4.36 -4.79 7.71
CA VAL A 72 5.46 -4.49 6.79
C VAL A 72 5.73 -5.64 5.80
N CYS A 73 5.65 -6.89 6.25
CA CYS A 73 5.80 -8.05 5.37
C CYS A 73 4.69 -8.09 4.31
N VAL A 74 3.43 -7.87 4.71
CA VAL A 74 2.30 -7.83 3.76
C VAL A 74 2.42 -6.63 2.81
N TRP A 75 2.84 -5.48 3.32
CA TRP A 75 3.11 -4.28 2.51
C TRP A 75 4.20 -4.52 1.46
N TYR A 76 5.28 -5.21 1.82
CA TYR A 76 6.32 -5.58 0.86
C TYR A 76 5.79 -6.49 -0.26
N ILE A 77 4.98 -7.50 0.09
CA ILE A 77 4.34 -8.38 -0.91
C ILE A 77 3.41 -7.59 -1.84
N LEU A 78 2.65 -6.64 -1.29
CA LEU A 78 1.82 -5.72 -2.07
C LEU A 78 2.67 -4.92 -3.07
N ILE A 79 3.80 -4.35 -2.63
CA ILE A 79 4.71 -3.60 -3.51
C ILE A 79 5.37 -4.50 -4.55
N PHE A 80 5.66 -5.75 -4.23
CA PHE A 80 6.18 -6.71 -5.20
C PHE A 80 5.23 -6.92 -6.38
N PHE A 81 3.92 -7.01 -6.11
CA PHE A 81 2.88 -7.11 -7.14
C PHE A 81 2.38 -5.76 -7.66
N PHE A 82 3.03 -4.65 -7.33
CA PHE A 82 2.60 -3.32 -7.72
C PHE A 82 2.47 -3.20 -9.26
N PRO A 83 1.38 -2.61 -9.78
CA PRO A 83 1.06 -2.67 -11.20
C PRO A 83 1.79 -1.59 -12.04
N VAL A 84 3.00 -1.20 -11.61
CA VAL A 84 3.89 -0.28 -12.34
C VAL A 84 5.20 -1.01 -12.58
N PRO A 85 5.63 -1.24 -13.83
CA PRO A 85 6.81 -2.04 -14.10
C PRO A 85 8.08 -1.44 -13.51
N LYS A 86 9.00 -2.28 -13.05
CA LYS A 86 10.35 -1.85 -12.65
C LYS A 86 11.27 -1.79 -13.87
N LYS A 87 12.43 -1.13 -13.71
CA LYS A 87 13.42 -0.97 -14.79
C LYS A 87 13.88 -2.32 -15.36
N GLU A 88 14.00 -3.34 -14.52
CA GLU A 88 14.42 -4.70 -14.90
C GLU A 88 13.35 -5.45 -15.71
N ASP A 89 12.09 -5.02 -15.65
CA ASP A 89 11.01 -5.64 -16.42
C ASP A 89 11.13 -5.32 -17.93
N GLY A 90 12.06 -4.45 -18.33
CA GLY A 90 12.35 -4.15 -19.74
C GLY A 90 11.29 -3.32 -20.45
N ALA A 91 11.25 -3.44 -21.79
CA ALA A 91 10.30 -2.71 -22.66
C ALA A 91 8.87 -3.29 -22.62
N ILE A 92 8.42 -3.75 -21.46
CA ILE A 92 7.03 -4.19 -21.28
C ILE A 92 6.12 -2.96 -21.37
N ASP A 93 5.04 -3.10 -22.15
CA ASP A 93 3.96 -2.11 -22.17
C ASP A 93 3.37 -1.94 -20.76
N ILE A 94 3.36 -0.70 -20.26
CA ILE A 94 2.87 -0.38 -18.91
C ILE A 94 1.41 -0.80 -18.77
N GLU A 95 0.61 -0.73 -19.84
CA GLU A 95 -0.80 -1.14 -19.82
C GLU A 95 -0.94 -2.66 -19.71
N ALA A 96 -0.19 -3.42 -20.50
CA ALA A 96 -0.16 -4.88 -20.41
C ALA A 96 0.33 -5.35 -19.04
N HIS A 97 1.39 -4.71 -18.50
CA HIS A 97 1.90 -4.99 -17.16
C HIS A 97 0.83 -4.74 -16.10
N PHE A 98 0.15 -3.58 -16.17
CA PHE A 98 -0.90 -3.19 -15.26
C PHE A 98 -2.02 -4.24 -15.22
N ILE A 99 -2.57 -4.64 -16.37
CA ILE A 99 -3.62 -5.66 -16.44
C ILE A 99 -3.18 -6.98 -15.79
N SER A 100 -1.94 -7.41 -16.04
CA SER A 100 -1.44 -8.68 -15.51
C SER A 100 -1.27 -8.67 -13.98
N LYS A 101 -0.97 -7.51 -13.39
CA LYS A 101 -0.61 -7.39 -11.97
C LYS A 101 -1.74 -6.90 -11.08
N VAL A 102 -2.67 -6.09 -11.59
CA VAL A 102 -3.73 -5.49 -10.75
C VAL A 102 -4.57 -6.51 -9.99
N PRO A 103 -5.00 -7.65 -10.56
CA PRO A 103 -5.79 -8.62 -9.79
C PRO A 103 -5.08 -9.07 -8.51
N ARG A 104 -3.77 -9.40 -8.62
CA ARG A 104 -2.95 -9.81 -7.47
C ARG A 104 -2.73 -8.64 -6.53
N TRP A 105 -2.39 -7.47 -7.08
CA TRP A 105 -2.19 -6.27 -6.29
C TRP A 105 -3.42 -5.93 -5.44
N ALA A 106 -4.62 -5.92 -6.04
CA ALA A 106 -5.88 -5.63 -5.35
C ALA A 106 -6.20 -6.65 -4.25
N VAL A 107 -5.94 -7.94 -4.48
CA VAL A 107 -6.08 -8.98 -3.44
C VAL A 107 -5.13 -8.73 -2.27
N PHE A 108 -3.86 -8.41 -2.54
CA PHE A 108 -2.88 -8.13 -1.49
C PHE A 108 -3.15 -6.80 -0.77
N THR A 109 -3.70 -5.80 -1.46
CA THR A 109 -4.24 -4.59 -0.82
C THR A 109 -5.38 -4.95 0.11
N GLY A 110 -6.28 -5.85 -0.29
CA GLY A 110 -7.34 -6.35 0.57
C GLY A 110 -6.81 -7.03 1.83
N LEU A 111 -5.83 -7.92 1.68
CA LEU A 111 -5.17 -8.59 2.80
C LEU A 111 -4.44 -7.61 3.72
N PHE A 112 -3.75 -6.61 3.16
CA PHE A 112 -3.09 -5.57 3.93
C PHE A 112 -4.07 -4.81 4.83
N MET A 113 -5.23 -4.45 4.30
CA MET A 113 -6.28 -3.78 5.08
C MET A 113 -6.84 -4.65 6.20
N ILE A 114 -6.94 -5.97 5.99
CA ILE A 114 -7.38 -6.92 7.03
C ILE A 114 -6.33 -7.07 8.13
N VAL A 115 -5.04 -7.06 7.78
CA VAL A 115 -3.93 -7.25 8.74
C VAL A 115 -3.59 -5.96 9.49
N THR A 116 -3.91 -4.79 8.97
CA THR A 116 -3.57 -3.50 9.59
C THR A 116 -4.21 -3.32 10.99
N PRO A 117 -5.51 -3.62 11.20
CA PRO A 117 -6.13 -3.63 12.53
C PRO A 117 -5.44 -4.56 13.53
N PHE A 118 -4.90 -5.70 13.07
CA PHE A 118 -4.17 -6.62 13.95
C PHE A 118 -2.93 -5.95 14.54
N ALA A 119 -2.19 -5.14 13.75
CA ALA A 119 -1.06 -4.40 14.31
C ALA A 119 -1.47 -3.35 15.33
N MET A 120 -2.58 -2.64 15.10
CA MET A 120 -3.11 -1.66 16.06
C MET A 120 -3.46 -2.32 17.40
N LEU A 121 -4.15 -3.48 17.36
CA LEU A 121 -4.51 -4.25 18.56
C LEU A 121 -3.30 -4.76 19.34
N THR A 122 -2.14 -4.93 18.70
CA THR A 122 -0.91 -5.34 19.40
C THR A 122 -0.13 -4.17 20.01
N MET A 123 -0.47 -2.93 19.65
CA MET A 123 0.21 -1.71 20.14
C MET A 123 -0.64 -0.92 21.14
N GLU A 124 -1.97 -0.96 21.05
CA GLU A 124 -2.88 -0.31 22.01
C GLU A 124 -3.22 -1.23 23.20
N SER A 125 -3.18 -0.69 24.42
CA SER A 125 -3.59 -1.41 25.64
C SER A 125 -5.11 -1.34 25.89
N ASP A 126 -5.79 -0.30 25.38
CA ASP A 126 -7.21 -0.04 25.62
C ASP A 126 -8.02 -0.11 24.31
N ILE A 127 -8.94 -1.06 24.24
CA ILE A 127 -9.83 -1.23 23.09
C ILE A 127 -10.97 -0.20 23.19
N SER A 128 -10.87 0.89 22.42
CA SER A 128 -11.92 1.90 22.32
C SER A 128 -13.01 1.51 21.30
N LEU A 129 -14.22 2.03 21.47
CA LEU A 129 -15.32 1.81 20.51
C LEU A 129 -14.98 2.39 19.12
N LEU A 130 -14.14 3.43 19.09
CA LEU A 130 -13.61 4.04 17.87
C LEU A 130 -12.67 3.08 17.13
N SER A 131 -11.74 2.41 17.84
CA SER A 131 -10.80 1.46 17.23
C SER A 131 -11.51 0.21 16.68
N ILE A 132 -12.60 -0.22 17.32
CA ILE A 132 -13.48 -1.28 16.79
C ILE A 132 -14.14 -0.83 15.47
N SER A 133 -14.70 0.38 15.43
CA SER A 133 -15.36 0.90 14.22
C SER A 133 -14.39 1.06 13.03
N ALA A 134 -13.18 1.58 13.29
CA ALA A 134 -12.11 1.71 12.30
C ALA A 134 -11.64 0.35 11.79
N SER A 135 -11.55 -0.65 12.68
CA SER A 135 -11.22 -2.03 12.31
C SER A 135 -12.27 -2.64 11.38
N ILE A 136 -13.57 -2.46 11.67
CA ILE A 136 -14.66 -2.97 10.81
C ILE A 136 -14.60 -2.33 9.42
N GLN A 137 -14.35 -1.03 9.33
CA GLN A 137 -14.20 -0.34 8.05
C GLN A 137 -13.03 -0.90 7.23
N ASN A 138 -11.89 -1.15 7.89
CA ASN A 138 -10.73 -1.75 7.25
C ASN A 138 -10.99 -3.19 6.78
N TYR A 139 -11.71 -4.01 7.56
CA TYR A 139 -12.11 -5.36 7.14
C TYR A 139 -13.06 -5.34 5.94
N LEU A 140 -14.08 -4.48 5.96
CA LEU A 140 -15.04 -4.35 4.85
C LEU A 140 -14.36 -3.81 3.59
N GLY A 141 -13.50 -2.80 3.73
CA GLY A 141 -12.70 -2.27 2.63
C GLY A 141 -11.73 -3.32 2.06
N GLY A 142 -11.13 -4.13 2.94
CA GLY A 142 -10.24 -5.22 2.54
C GLY A 142 -10.95 -6.31 1.76
N LEU A 143 -12.13 -6.74 2.22
CA LEU A 143 -12.98 -7.70 1.50
C LEU A 143 -13.43 -7.15 0.13
N LEU A 144 -13.81 -5.87 0.09
CA LEU A 144 -14.18 -5.21 -1.16
C LEU A 144 -13.02 -5.19 -2.16
N MET A 145 -11.80 -4.85 -1.71
CA MET A 145 -10.62 -4.81 -2.57
C MET A 145 -10.22 -6.21 -3.08
N ALA A 146 -10.32 -7.23 -2.22
CA ALA A 146 -10.10 -8.61 -2.65
C ALA A 146 -11.11 -9.05 -3.71
N PHE A 147 -12.39 -8.72 -3.52
CA PHE A 147 -13.45 -9.00 -4.49
C PHE A 147 -13.25 -8.24 -5.82
N LEU A 148 -12.91 -6.95 -5.75
CA LEU A 148 -12.57 -6.14 -6.93
C LEU A 148 -11.34 -6.66 -7.67
N GLY A 149 -10.36 -7.22 -6.96
CA GLY A 149 -9.20 -7.87 -7.57
C GLY A 149 -9.59 -9.04 -8.47
N VAL A 150 -10.51 -9.89 -8.02
CA VAL A 150 -11.03 -11.01 -8.83
C VAL A 150 -11.83 -10.50 -10.02
N LEU A 151 -12.62 -9.43 -9.84
CA LEU A 151 -13.45 -8.85 -10.92
C LEU A 151 -12.69 -7.94 -11.88
N THR A 152 -11.43 -7.61 -11.58
CA THR A 152 -10.61 -6.67 -12.35
C THR A 152 -10.61 -6.97 -13.86
N PRO A 153 -10.39 -8.21 -14.34
CA PRO A 153 -10.37 -8.49 -15.78
C PRO A 153 -11.70 -8.14 -16.46
N ILE A 154 -12.83 -8.43 -15.78
CA ILE A 154 -14.19 -8.18 -16.27
C ILE A 154 -14.49 -6.68 -16.31
N ILE A 155 -14.04 -5.94 -15.30
CA ILE A 155 -14.25 -4.49 -15.22
C ILE A 155 -13.44 -3.80 -16.32
N VAL A 156 -12.14 -4.13 -16.44
CA VAL A 156 -11.25 -3.54 -17.44
C VAL A 156 -11.79 -3.76 -18.85
N SER A 157 -12.32 -4.94 -19.16
CA SER A 157 -12.89 -5.23 -20.48
C SER A 157 -14.14 -4.41 -20.82
N ARG A 158 -14.85 -3.86 -19.81
CA ARG A 158 -16.06 -3.06 -20.01
C ARG A 158 -15.82 -1.56 -20.03
N ILE A 159 -15.02 -1.03 -19.10
CA ILE A 159 -14.83 0.43 -18.94
C ILE A 159 -13.54 0.95 -19.58
N GLY A 160 -12.65 0.04 -20.00
CA GLY A 160 -11.33 0.38 -20.54
C GLY A 160 -10.29 0.64 -19.45
N ILE A 161 -9.03 0.37 -19.79
CA ILE A 161 -7.91 0.38 -18.82
C ILE A 161 -7.69 1.76 -18.19
N ARG A 162 -7.83 2.83 -18.98
CA ARG A 162 -7.53 4.21 -18.53
C ARG A 162 -8.51 4.69 -17.45
N ARG A 163 -9.80 4.40 -17.60
CA ARG A 163 -10.82 4.75 -16.61
C ARG A 163 -10.66 3.91 -15.35
N PHE A 164 -10.36 2.62 -15.53
CA PHE A 164 -10.12 1.72 -14.41
C PHE A 164 -8.89 2.12 -13.58
N LYS A 165 -7.78 2.51 -14.23
CA LYS A 165 -6.58 3.08 -13.55
C LYS A 165 -6.97 4.25 -12.64
N PHE A 166 -7.73 5.21 -13.17
CA PHE A 166 -8.19 6.36 -12.40
C PHE A 166 -9.04 5.96 -11.19
N CYS A 167 -9.99 5.04 -11.37
CA CYS A 167 -10.80 4.51 -10.26
C CYS A 167 -9.94 3.82 -9.20
N MET A 168 -8.95 3.02 -9.58
CA MET A 168 -8.07 2.32 -8.63
C MET A 168 -7.21 3.30 -7.83
N VAL A 169 -6.68 4.35 -8.46
CA VAL A 169 -5.95 5.42 -7.75
C VAL A 169 -6.88 6.18 -6.81
N ALA A 170 -8.08 6.54 -7.26
CA ALA A 170 -9.08 7.22 -6.43
C ALA A 170 -9.55 6.36 -5.24
N LEU A 171 -9.61 5.03 -5.39
CA LEU A 171 -10.00 4.12 -4.30
C LEU A 171 -8.86 3.85 -3.32
N SER A 172 -7.60 3.87 -3.78
CA SER A 172 -6.43 3.60 -2.94
C SER A 172 -5.88 4.84 -2.26
N ALA A 173 -6.06 6.04 -2.81
CA ALA A 173 -5.61 7.29 -2.20
C ALA A 173 -6.22 7.58 -0.81
N PRO A 174 -7.54 7.36 -0.55
CA PRO A 174 -8.12 7.49 0.78
C PRO A 174 -7.45 6.57 1.80
N TRP A 175 -7.10 5.35 1.39
CA TRP A 175 -6.43 4.39 2.29
C TRP A 175 -4.99 4.78 2.58
N SER A 176 -4.25 5.25 1.59
CA SER A 176 -2.91 5.83 1.80
C SER A 176 -2.98 7.02 2.76
N LEU A 177 -4.00 7.87 2.62
CA LEU A 177 -4.24 9.00 3.51
C LEU A 177 -4.63 8.57 4.92
N ILE A 178 -5.38 7.48 5.09
CA ILE A 178 -5.73 6.93 6.42
C ILE A 178 -4.49 6.36 7.12
N ILE A 179 -3.60 5.67 6.40
CA ILE A 179 -2.32 5.21 6.97
C ILE A 179 -1.48 6.42 7.43
N VAL A 180 -1.38 7.45 6.59
CA VAL A 180 -0.67 8.69 6.91
C VAL A 180 -1.33 9.43 8.07
N ALA A 181 -2.66 9.55 8.09
CA ALA A 181 -3.40 10.25 9.13
C ALA A 181 -3.32 9.53 10.48
N ASN A 182 -3.52 8.21 10.51
CA ASN A 182 -3.40 7.43 11.75
C ASN A 182 -1.97 7.47 12.32
N SER A 183 -0.97 7.58 11.46
CA SER A 183 0.43 7.80 11.87
C SER A 183 0.64 9.14 12.58
N PHE A 184 -0.14 10.18 12.22
CA PHE A 184 -0.07 11.50 12.84
C PHE A 184 -0.91 11.62 14.12
N TYR A 185 -2.05 10.94 14.22
CA TYR A 185 -2.90 10.98 15.43
C TYR A 185 -2.27 10.27 16.64
N THR A 186 -1.37 9.31 16.42
CA THR A 186 -0.63 8.65 17.51
C THR A 186 0.55 9.48 18.05
N LEU A 187 0.84 10.65 17.47
CA LEU A 187 1.92 11.55 17.85
C LEU A 187 1.46 12.78 18.67
N SER A 188 0.16 12.95 18.88
CA SER A 188 -0.45 14.04 19.65
C SER A 188 -1.08 13.54 20.94
#